data_AF-A0A1V6I242-F1
#
_entry.id   AF-A0A1V6I242-F1
#
_cell.length_a   1.000
_cell.length_b   1.000
_cell.length_c   1.000
_cell.angle_alpha   90.00
_cell.angle_beta   90.00
_cell.angle_gamma   90.00
#
_symmetry.space_group_name_H-M   'P 1'
#
loop_
_entity.id
_entity.type
_entity.pdbx_description
1 polymer ?
#
loop_
_entity_poly.entity_id
_entity_poly.type
_entity_poly.pdbx_seq_one_letter_code
_entity_poly.pdbx_strand_id
1 'polypeptide(L)'
;MSPKKWVDTTNAIGIFSKSGRYGGTYAHKDIAFEFGSWLSPEFKLYLITEFQRLKDEESRTKSLEWNLQRTLAKINYQIHTDAIKENLIPHEVTKQQASFVYANEAVC
;
A
#
# COMPACT_ATOMS: atom_id res chain seq x y z
N MET A 1 43.28 7.32 -4.84
CA MET A 1 42.65 8.29 -5.77
C MET A 1 41.68 9.15 -4.97
N SER A 2 41.62 10.48 -5.14
CA SER A 2 40.66 11.31 -4.40
C SER A 2 39.28 11.29 -5.07
N PRO A 3 38.17 11.50 -4.33
CA PRO A 3 36.82 11.52 -4.91
C PRO A 3 36.69 12.49 -6.08
N LYS A 4 37.26 13.70 -5.94
CA LYS A 4 37.31 14.70 -7.02
C LYS A 4 38.01 14.16 -8.27
N LYS A 5 39.22 13.59 -8.13
CA LYS A 5 39.95 13.01 -9.27
C LYS A 5 39.18 11.87 -9.92
N TRP A 6 38.49 11.03 -9.14
CA TRP A 6 37.69 9.94 -9.68
C TRP A 6 36.51 10.45 -10.51
N VAL A 7 35.75 11.43 -10.00
CA VAL A 7 34.64 12.05 -10.72
C VAL A 7 35.13 12.66 -12.05
N ASP A 8 36.23 13.42 -11.99
CA ASP A 8 36.80 14.09 -13.18
C ASP A 8 37.30 13.09 -14.24
N THR A 9 37.88 11.96 -13.81
CA THR A 9 38.47 10.96 -14.73
C THR A 9 37.41 10.04 -15.34
N THR A 10 36.33 9.75 -14.60
CA THR A 10 35.31 8.77 -15.00
C THR A 10 34.05 9.42 -15.57
N ASN A 11 33.96 10.75 -15.54
CA ASN A 11 32.73 11.50 -15.84
C ASN A 11 31.51 10.97 -15.05
N ALA A 12 31.74 10.64 -13.78
CA ALA A 12 30.73 10.03 -12.93
C ALA A 12 29.54 10.98 -12.71
N ILE A 13 28.33 10.45 -12.87
CA ILE A 13 27.09 11.18 -12.62
C ILE A 13 26.62 10.87 -11.19
N GLY A 14 26.17 11.90 -10.48
CA GLY A 14 25.57 11.74 -9.16
C GLY A 14 26.55 11.71 -7.98
N ILE A 15 27.84 11.95 -8.20
CA ILE A 15 28.84 12.22 -7.15
C ILE A 15 29.55 13.53 -7.49
N PHE A 16 29.66 14.45 -6.52
CA PHE A 16 30.41 15.69 -6.69
C PHE A 16 31.24 16.01 -5.45
N SER A 17 32.42 16.58 -5.65
CA SER A 17 33.35 16.91 -4.57
C SER A 17 33.79 18.36 -4.67
N LYS A 18 33.54 19.14 -3.62
CA LYS A 18 33.97 20.55 -3.52
C LYS A 18 35.08 20.68 -2.48
N SER A 19 36.06 21.53 -2.77
CA SER A 19 37.14 21.88 -1.85
C SER A 19 36.88 23.24 -1.21
N GLY A 20 37.36 23.48 0.02
CA GLY A 20 37.22 24.75 0.74
C GLY A 20 36.58 24.60 2.12
N ARG A 21 36.31 25.72 2.80
CA ARG A 21 35.76 25.77 4.18
C ARG A 21 34.38 25.12 4.32
N TYR A 22 33.64 25.00 3.21
CA TYR A 22 32.36 24.28 3.09
C TYR A 22 32.46 23.17 2.05
N GLY A 23 33.66 22.61 1.92
CA GLY A 23 33.94 21.50 1.03
C GLY A 23 33.40 20.17 1.59
N GLY A 24 33.29 19.19 0.72
CA GLY A 24 32.75 17.89 1.02
C GLY A 24 32.56 17.06 -0.24
N THR A 25 32.36 15.76 -0.07
CA THR A 25 31.90 14.89 -1.13
C THR A 25 30.43 14.60 -0.90
N TYR A 26 29.63 14.86 -1.92
CA TYR A 26 28.19 14.72 -1.91
C TYR A 26 27.80 13.75 -3.01
N ALA A 27 26.71 13.03 -2.80
CA ALA A 27 26.20 12.08 -3.76
C ALA A 27 24.68 12.15 -3.83
N HIS A 28 24.11 11.64 -4.92
CA HIS A 28 22.69 11.34 -5.00
C HIS A 28 22.30 10.46 -3.81
N LYS A 29 21.08 10.65 -3.29
CA LYS A 29 20.61 9.97 -2.07
C LYS A 29 20.86 8.46 -2.13
N ASP A 30 20.55 7.80 -3.23
CA ASP A 30 20.69 6.33 -3.34
C ASP A 30 22.15 5.89 -3.23
N ILE A 31 23.07 6.63 -3.86
CA ILE A 31 24.51 6.36 -3.77
C ILE A 31 25.01 6.60 -2.33
N ALA A 32 24.53 7.66 -1.68
CA ALA A 32 24.88 7.97 -0.30
C ALA A 32 24.33 6.90 0.68
N PHE A 33 23.09 6.43 0.47
CA PHE A 33 22.46 5.37 1.26
C PHE A 33 23.20 4.04 1.10
N GLU A 34 23.56 3.65 -0.12
CA GLU A 34 24.36 2.44 -0.36
C GLU A 34 25.74 2.53 0.30
N PHE A 35 26.43 3.65 0.12
CA PHE A 35 27.73 3.86 0.77
C PHE A 35 27.64 3.83 2.29
N GLY A 36 26.66 4.52 2.87
CA GLY A 36 26.40 4.51 4.32
C GLY A 36 26.06 3.12 4.86
N SER A 37 25.29 2.34 4.09
CA SER A 37 24.91 0.97 4.46
C SER A 37 26.07 -0.01 4.38
N TRP A 38 27.00 0.20 3.44
CA TRP A 38 28.24 -0.57 3.39
C TRP A 38 29.18 -0.18 4.54
N LEU A 39 29.23 1.10 4.89
CA LEU A 39 30.12 1.64 5.91
C LEU A 39 29.72 1.26 7.34
N SER A 40 28.42 1.26 7.65
CA SER A 40 27.89 0.98 9.00
C SER A 40 26.81 -0.10 8.96
N PRO A 41 27.06 -1.26 9.59
CA PRO A 41 26.03 -2.27 9.82
C PRO A 41 24.83 -1.74 10.61
N GLU A 42 25.03 -0.83 11.58
CA GLU A 42 23.93 -0.22 12.33
C GLU A 42 23.03 0.62 11.43
N PHE A 43 23.62 1.43 10.54
CA PHE A 43 22.86 2.21 9.57
C PHE A 43 22.04 1.31 8.64
N LYS A 44 22.63 0.21 8.15
CA LYS A 44 21.92 -0.78 7.34
C LYS A 44 20.76 -1.40 8.09
N LEU A 45 20.97 -1.79 9.36
CA LEU A 45 19.91 -2.36 10.19
C LEU A 45 18.76 -1.35 10.37
N TYR A 46 19.09 -0.09 10.62
CA TYR A 46 18.10 0.98 10.74
C TYR A 46 17.23 1.11 9.48
N LEU A 47 17.85 1.11 8.28
CA LEU A 47 17.10 1.13 7.02
C LEU A 47 16.16 -0.07 6.87
N ILE A 48 16.62 -1.27 7.24
CA ILE A 48 15.80 -2.48 7.17
C ILE A 48 14.60 -2.38 8.12
N THR A 49 14.84 -1.97 9.36
CA THR A 49 13.76 -1.84 10.36
C THR A 49 12.75 -0.78 9.97
N GLU A 50 13.21 0.35 9.44
CA GLU A 50 12.34 1.44 9.04
C GLU A 50 11.52 1.08 7.79
N PHE A 51 12.12 0.36 6.84
CA PHE A 51 11.39 -0.17 5.70
C PHE A 51 10.30 -1.16 6.12
N GLN A 52 10.59 -2.08 7.05
CA GLN A 52 9.60 -3.00 7.59
C GLN A 52 8.44 -2.26 8.28
N ARG A 53 8.75 -1.26 9.11
CA ARG A 53 7.74 -0.40 9.76
C ARG A 53 6.79 0.23 8.73
N LEU A 54 7.33 0.80 7.65
CA LEU A 54 6.53 1.40 6.58
C LEU A 54 5.65 0.38 5.85
N LYS A 55 6.17 -0.83 5.60
CA LYS A 55 5.40 -1.93 4.98
C LYS A 55 4.25 -2.39 5.87
N ASP A 56 4.46 -2.46 7.17
CA ASP A 56 3.43 -2.86 8.13
C ASP A 56 2.33 -1.79 8.24
N GLU A 57 2.69 -0.51 8.27
CA GLU A 57 1.73 0.60 8.25
C GLU A 57 0.90 0.62 6.97
N GLU A 58 1.54 0.47 5.81
CA GLU A 58 0.85 0.39 4.52
C GLU A 58 -0.14 -0.79 4.48
N SER A 59 0.27 -1.95 4.99
CA SER A 59 -0.57 -3.16 5.02
C SER A 59 -1.76 -3.00 5.98
N ARG A 60 -1.57 -2.35 7.13
CA ARG A 60 -2.66 -2.03 8.07
C ARG A 60 -3.69 -1.11 7.44
N THR A 61 -3.27 -0.05 6.77
CA THR A 61 -4.18 0.88 6.09
C THR A 61 -5.00 0.17 5.01
N LYS A 62 -4.34 -0.64 4.17
CA LYS A 62 -5.02 -1.42 3.12
C LYS A 62 -6.03 -2.42 3.67
N SER A 63 -5.68 -3.13 4.75
CA SER A 63 -6.60 -4.09 5.37
C SER A 63 -7.81 -3.40 6.01
N LEU A 64 -7.63 -2.21 6.59
CA LEU A 64 -8.73 -1.41 7.12
C LEU A 64 -9.70 -0.96 6.02
N GLU A 65 -9.17 -0.47 4.90
CA GLU A 65 -9.98 -0.07 3.74
C GLU A 65 -10.79 -1.25 3.17
N TRP A 66 -10.15 -2.41 3.02
CA TRP A 66 -10.83 -3.62 2.54
C TRP A 66 -11.93 -4.10 3.49
N ASN A 67 -11.70 -4.03 4.81
CA ASN A 67 -12.73 -4.35 5.81
C ASN A 67 -13.91 -3.35 5.76
N LEU A 68 -13.64 -2.07 5.52
CA LEU A 68 -14.67 -1.05 5.34
C LEU A 68 -15.54 -1.35 4.11
N GLN A 69 -14.93 -1.63 2.96
CA GLN A 69 -15.64 -1.96 1.73
C GLN A 69 -16.55 -3.18 1.90
N ARG A 70 -16.05 -4.24 2.55
CA ARG A 70 -16.86 -5.43 2.87
C ARG A 70 -18.04 -5.09 3.78
N THR A 71 -17.82 -4.26 4.79
CA THR A 71 -18.86 -3.85 5.73
C THR A 71 -19.95 -3.05 5.03
N LEU A 72 -19.57 -2.10 4.17
CA LEU A 72 -20.50 -1.32 3.34
C LEU A 72 -21.30 -2.23 2.39
N ALA A 73 -20.64 -3.18 1.72
CA ALA A 73 -21.32 -4.13 0.84
C ALA A 73 -22.33 -5.00 1.60
N LYS A 74 -21.99 -5.47 2.82
CA LYS A 74 -22.90 -6.24 3.66
C LYS A 74 -24.12 -5.44 4.11
N ILE A 75 -23.91 -4.19 4.54
CA ILE A 75 -24.99 -3.28 4.94
C ILE A 75 -25.90 -3.00 3.74
N ASN A 76 -25.33 -2.68 2.57
CA ASN A 76 -26.11 -2.44 1.36
C ASN A 76 -26.94 -3.67 0.97
N TYR A 77 -26.34 -4.86 0.98
CA TYR A 77 -27.06 -6.09 0.69
C TYR A 77 -28.24 -6.31 1.64
N GLN A 78 -28.04 -6.06 2.94
CA GLN A 78 -29.11 -6.18 3.93
C GLN A 78 -30.22 -5.16 3.70
N ILE A 79 -29.88 -3.89 3.49
CA ILE A 79 -30.86 -2.82 3.20
C ILE A 79 -31.67 -3.15 1.94
N HIS A 80 -31.01 -3.57 0.86
CA HIS A 80 -31.70 -3.95 -0.38
C HIS A 80 -32.59 -5.17 -0.19
N THR A 81 -32.11 -6.19 0.52
CA THR A 81 -32.90 -7.41 0.81
C THR A 81 -34.13 -7.08 1.66
N ASP A 82 -33.96 -6.26 2.69
CA ASP A 82 -35.07 -5.86 3.57
C ASP A 82 -36.06 -4.98 2.81
N ALA A 83 -35.61 -4.03 1.99
CA ALA A 83 -36.47 -3.23 1.14
C ALA A 83 -37.27 -4.06 0.12
N ILE A 84 -36.67 -5.11 -0.47
CA ILE A 84 -37.38 -6.03 -1.37
C ILE A 84 -38.44 -6.83 -0.60
N LYS A 85 -38.11 -7.34 0.59
CA LYS A 85 -39.07 -8.06 1.44
C LYS A 85 -40.26 -7.21 1.85
N GLU A 86 -40.02 -5.96 2.23
CA GLU A 86 -41.06 -5.05 2.73
C GLU A 86 -41.90 -4.43 1.60
N ASN A 87 -41.36 -4.30 0.38
CA ASN A 87 -41.99 -3.48 -0.66
C ASN A 87 -42.36 -4.25 -1.96
N LEU A 88 -41.73 -5.40 -2.22
CA LEU A 88 -41.96 -6.20 -3.44
C LEU A 88 -42.63 -7.55 -3.18
N ILE A 89 -42.57 -8.11 -1.97
CA ILE A 89 -43.32 -9.31 -1.62
C ILE A 89 -44.69 -8.85 -1.13
N PRO A 90 -45.78 -9.05 -1.90
CA PRO A 90 -47.11 -8.69 -1.45
C PRO A 90 -47.42 -9.44 -0.15
N HIS A 91 -48.19 -8.81 0.74
CA HIS A 91 -48.73 -9.39 1.98
C HIS A 91 -49.57 -10.68 1.79
N GLU A 92 -49.62 -11.23 0.57
CA GLU A 92 -50.45 -12.36 0.14
C GLU A 92 -49.66 -13.62 -0.23
N VAL A 93 -48.32 -13.59 -0.23
CA VAL A 93 -47.53 -14.77 -0.63
C VAL A 93 -47.05 -15.54 0.60
N THR A 94 -47.74 -16.64 0.92
CA THR A 94 -47.38 -17.55 2.02
C THR A 94 -45.93 -18.04 1.86
N LYS A 95 -45.19 -18.24 2.97
CA LYS A 95 -43.76 -18.62 2.98
C LYS A 95 -43.35 -19.76 2.02
N GLN A 96 -44.28 -20.65 1.68
CA GLN A 96 -44.06 -21.73 0.71
C GLN A 96 -43.95 -21.25 -0.75
N GLN A 97 -44.67 -20.21 -1.15
CA GLN A 97 -44.65 -19.69 -2.52
C GLN A 97 -43.43 -18.80 -2.79
N ALA A 98 -42.96 -18.05 -1.80
CA ALA A 98 -41.75 -17.22 -1.91
C ALA A 98 -40.47 -18.03 -2.15
N SER A 99 -40.38 -19.24 -1.58
CA SER A 99 -39.27 -20.18 -1.80
C SER A 99 -39.20 -20.67 -3.25
N PHE A 100 -40.36 -20.84 -3.90
CA PHE A 100 -40.45 -21.33 -5.28
C PHE A 100 -40.07 -20.27 -6.31
N VAL A 101 -40.39 -18.99 -6.05
CA VAL A 101 -40.05 -17.87 -6.96
C VAL A 101 -38.54 -17.57 -6.93
N TYR A 102 -37.92 -17.56 -5.75
CA TYR A 102 -36.47 -17.33 -5.61
C TYR A 102 -35.61 -18.45 -6.21
N ALA A 103 -36.08 -19.70 -6.18
CA ALA A 103 -35.39 -20.83 -6.80
C ALA A 103 -35.39 -20.76 -8.33
N ASN A 104 -36.34 -20.05 -8.93
CA ASN A 104 -36.51 -20.00 -10.40
C ASN A 104 -35.74 -18.82 -11.04
N GLU A 105 -35.52 -17.72 -10.33
CA GLU A 105 -34.69 -16.60 -10.81
C GLU A 105 -33.18 -16.87 -10.71
N ALA A 106 -32.74 -17.78 -9.84
CA ALA A 106 -31.32 -18.11 -9.66
C ALA A 106 -30.75 -19.07 -10.74
N VAL A 107 -31.54 -19.46 -11.75
CA VAL A 107 -31.17 -20.45 -12.79
C VAL A 107 -31.10 -19.83 -14.18
N CYS A 108 -30.88 -18.52 -14.29
CA CYS A 108 -30.49 -17.86 -15.55
C CYS A 108 -29.07 -17.31 -15.47
#